data_AF-A0A9W6XUL4-F1
#
_entry.id   AF-A0A9W6XUL4-F1
#
_cell.length_a   1.000
_cell.length_b   1.000
_cell.length_c   1.000
_cell.angle_alpha   90.00
_cell.angle_beta   90.00
_cell.angle_gamma   90.00
#
_symmetry.space_group_name_H-M   'P 1'
#
loop_
_entity.id
_entity.type
_entity.pdbx_description
1 polymer ?
#
loop_
_entity_poly.entity_id
_entity_poly.type
_entity_poly.pdbx_seq_one_letter_code
_entity_poly.pdbx_strand_id
1 'polypeptide(L)'
;MARVVLSPGHPNYWPWDSMRAHIAKSVKQRCAEKQIKMAVIPGDLTPYLQAGSVGIFKSFKDKMSVLIDEWKRSDQVTYTRGGNPRSPTIKTVASWGASAWRQVPDDVVKKSVGKCGFLDDPCDWHISKHDVYGAKFRTAWELNGNATVNSELDEDTCNELLDAFDEVWIEE
;
A
#
# COMPACT_ATOMS: atom_id res chain seq x y z
N MET A 1 9.47 -15.97 -3.35
CA MET A 1 8.46 -14.90 -3.29
C MET A 1 7.09 -15.46 -3.67
N ALA A 2 6.08 -15.35 -2.81
CA ALA A 2 4.77 -15.97 -3.03
C ALA A 2 3.99 -15.27 -4.15
N ARG A 3 3.56 -16.04 -5.16
CA ARG A 3 2.72 -15.58 -6.27
C ARG A 3 1.29 -15.42 -5.76
N VAL A 4 0.89 -14.21 -5.36
CA VAL A 4 -0.48 -13.93 -4.94
C VAL A 4 -1.34 -13.75 -6.18
N VAL A 5 -2.05 -14.80 -6.59
CA VAL A 5 -3.05 -14.75 -7.67
C VAL A 5 -4.43 -14.56 -7.01
N LEU A 6 -5.06 -13.41 -7.22
CA LEU A 6 -6.44 -13.16 -6.78
C LEU A 6 -7.40 -13.65 -7.87
N SER A 7 -7.72 -14.94 -7.83
CA SER A 7 -8.79 -15.56 -8.63
C SER A 7 -9.97 -15.98 -7.75
N PRO A 8 -11.22 -16.01 -8.26
CA PRO A 8 -12.37 -16.53 -7.52
C PRO A 8 -12.06 -17.94 -7.00
N GLY A 9 -12.20 -18.16 -5.68
CA GLY A 9 -11.88 -19.43 -5.02
C GLY A 9 -10.50 -19.50 -4.34
N HIS A 10 -9.67 -18.46 -4.44
CA HIS A 10 -8.42 -18.35 -3.67
C HIS A 10 -8.63 -17.53 -2.38
N PRO A 11 -7.79 -17.73 -1.34
CA PRO A 11 -7.88 -16.97 -0.11
C PRO A 11 -7.82 -15.47 -0.37
N ASN A 12 -8.63 -14.69 0.33
CA ASN A 12 -8.54 -13.23 0.27
C ASN A 12 -7.24 -12.79 0.95
N TYR A 13 -6.22 -12.48 0.16
CA TYR A 13 -4.98 -11.89 0.67
C TYR A 13 -5.15 -10.38 0.83
N TRP A 14 -4.74 -9.87 1.98
CA TRP A 14 -4.67 -8.45 2.23
C TRP A 14 -3.23 -8.05 2.55
N PRO A 15 -2.56 -7.28 1.67
CA PRO A 15 -1.25 -6.72 1.96
C PRO A 15 -1.36 -5.59 3.02
N TRP A 16 -0.57 -5.69 4.08
CA TRP A 16 -0.50 -4.74 5.20
C TRP A 16 0.93 -4.20 5.34
N ASP A 17 1.09 -2.98 5.83
CA ASP A 17 2.39 -2.53 6.34
C ASP A 17 2.73 -3.20 7.69
N SER A 18 3.99 -3.13 8.09
CA SER A 18 4.51 -3.72 9.32
C SER A 18 4.27 -2.88 10.59
N MET A 19 3.36 -1.88 10.56
CA MET A 19 3.03 -1.09 11.75
C MET A 19 2.58 -2.00 12.89
N ARG A 20 3.12 -1.79 14.09
CA ARG A 20 2.86 -2.63 15.27
C ARG A 20 1.37 -2.83 15.57
N ALA A 21 0.54 -1.81 15.30
CA ALA A 21 -0.90 -1.88 15.46
C ALA A 21 -1.56 -2.84 14.46
N HIS A 22 -1.07 -2.91 13.22
CA HIS A 22 -1.59 -3.77 12.16
C HIS A 22 -1.20 -5.25 12.34
N ILE A 23 -0.04 -5.52 12.93
CA ILE A 23 0.41 -6.90 13.22
C ILE A 23 0.07 -7.39 14.63
N ALA A 24 -0.71 -6.62 15.39
CA ALA A 24 -1.12 -6.99 16.75
C ALA A 24 -1.88 -8.32 16.76
N LYS A 25 -1.73 -9.12 17.84
CA LYS A 25 -2.38 -10.43 17.99
C LYS A 25 -3.91 -10.35 17.79
N SER A 26 -4.54 -9.31 18.31
CA SER A 26 -5.98 -9.07 18.16
C SER A 26 -6.40 -8.85 16.70
N VAL A 27 -5.58 -8.16 15.92
CA VAL A 27 -5.83 -7.94 14.48
C VAL A 27 -5.65 -9.24 13.71
N LYS A 28 -4.56 -9.97 13.96
CA LYS A 28 -4.31 -11.29 13.34
C LYS A 28 -5.46 -12.27 13.61
N GLN A 29 -5.92 -12.34 14.86
CA GLN A 29 -7.06 -13.18 15.24
C GLN A 29 -8.33 -12.78 14.48
N ARG A 30 -8.62 -11.47 14.39
CA ARG A 30 -9.80 -10.98 13.69
C ARG A 30 -9.76 -11.26 12.18
N CYS A 31 -8.58 -11.20 11.56
CA CYS A 31 -8.38 -11.59 10.17
C CYS A 31 -8.62 -13.08 9.96
N ALA A 32 -8.11 -13.94 10.86
CA ALA A 32 -8.33 -15.38 10.80
C ALA A 32 -9.82 -15.75 10.93
N GLU A 33 -10.56 -15.13 11.85
CA GLU A 33 -12.01 -15.28 11.99
C GLU A 33 -12.77 -14.95 10.69
N LYS A 34 -12.25 -13.99 9.91
CA LYS A 34 -12.83 -13.54 8.65
C LYS A 34 -12.27 -14.28 7.42
N GLN A 35 -11.41 -15.27 7.61
CA GLN A 35 -10.72 -15.99 6.53
C GLN A 35 -9.95 -15.05 5.59
N ILE A 36 -9.37 -13.98 6.16
CA ILE A 36 -8.48 -13.05 5.46
C ILE A 36 -7.05 -13.47 5.75
N LYS A 37 -6.32 -13.87 4.71
CA LYS A 37 -4.88 -14.12 4.83
C LYS A 37 -4.14 -12.80 4.82
N MET A 38 -3.29 -12.59 5.82
CA MET A 38 -2.46 -11.38 5.92
C MET A 38 -1.13 -11.60 5.20
N ALA A 39 -0.72 -10.64 4.38
CA ALA A 39 0.64 -10.56 3.85
C ALA A 39 1.27 -9.28 4.38
N VAL A 40 2.33 -9.38 5.19
CA VAL A 40 2.98 -8.22 5.79
C VAL A 40 4.08 -7.73 4.86
N ILE A 41 4.04 -6.44 4.53
CA ILE A 41 5.04 -5.73 3.74
C ILE A 41 6.09 -5.16 4.71
N PRO A 42 7.39 -5.34 4.42
CA PRO A 42 8.47 -4.73 5.18
C PRO A 42 8.40 -3.20 5.23
N GLY A 43 9.05 -2.60 6.23
CA GLY A 43 8.90 -1.18 6.59
C GLY A 43 9.32 -0.19 5.49
N ASP A 44 10.15 -0.61 4.55
CA ASP A 44 10.75 0.16 3.47
C ASP A 44 10.13 -0.18 2.09
N LEU A 45 9.46 -1.32 1.97
CA LEU A 45 8.84 -1.77 0.71
C LEU A 45 7.41 -1.27 0.51
N THR A 46 6.82 -0.65 1.52
CA THR A 46 5.47 -0.08 1.47
C THR A 46 5.22 0.84 0.25
N PRO A 47 6.13 1.77 -0.11
CA PRO A 47 5.96 2.61 -1.29
C PRO A 47 5.88 1.84 -2.62
N TYR A 48 6.37 0.59 -2.66
CA TYR A 48 6.48 -0.22 -3.88
C TYR A 48 5.44 -1.33 -3.96
N LEU A 49 5.09 -1.91 -2.82
CA LEU A 49 4.25 -3.10 -2.73
C LEU A 49 2.83 -2.83 -2.21
N GLN A 50 2.57 -1.64 -1.64
CA GLN A 50 1.23 -1.28 -1.17
C GLN A 50 0.53 -0.36 -2.17
N ALA A 51 -0.58 -0.84 -2.75
CA ALA A 51 -1.36 -0.07 -3.74
C ALA A 51 -1.83 1.29 -3.22
N GLY A 52 -2.10 1.36 -1.91
CA GLY A 52 -2.35 2.61 -1.17
C GLY A 52 -1.27 3.66 -1.47
N SER A 53 -0.03 3.30 -1.19
CA SER A 53 1.13 4.18 -1.34
C SER A 53 1.54 4.41 -2.79
N VAL A 54 1.40 3.41 -3.67
CA VAL A 54 1.78 3.50 -5.09
C VAL A 54 0.95 4.52 -5.88
N GLY A 55 -0.33 4.70 -5.56
CA GLY A 55 -1.15 5.64 -6.33
C GLY A 55 -2.47 6.08 -5.71
N ILE A 56 -3.12 5.22 -4.94
CA ILE A 56 -4.45 5.50 -4.39
C ILE A 56 -4.41 6.71 -3.45
N PHE A 57 -3.45 6.77 -2.52
CA PHE A 57 -3.33 7.88 -1.59
C PHE A 57 -2.94 9.19 -2.26
N LYS A 58 -2.17 9.15 -3.35
CA LYS A 58 -1.91 10.35 -4.15
C LYS A 58 -3.21 10.89 -4.72
N SER A 59 -3.98 10.06 -5.41
CA SER A 59 -5.26 10.48 -6.01
C SER A 59 -6.23 11.00 -4.94
N PHE A 60 -6.35 10.29 -3.82
CA PHE A 60 -7.17 10.74 -2.69
C PHE A 60 -6.72 12.10 -2.14
N LYS A 61 -5.41 12.30 -1.90
CA LYS A 61 -4.85 13.57 -1.40
C LYS A 61 -5.09 14.71 -2.38
N ASP A 62 -4.95 14.47 -3.68
CA ASP A 62 -5.22 15.46 -4.73
C ASP A 62 -6.70 15.91 -4.67
N LYS A 63 -7.65 14.98 -4.52
CA LYS A 63 -9.09 15.31 -4.35
C LYS A 63 -9.39 16.02 -3.03
N MET A 64 -8.76 15.60 -1.94
CA MET A 64 -8.87 16.27 -0.64
C MET A 64 -8.36 17.71 -0.70
N SER A 65 -7.25 17.97 -1.40
CA SER A 65 -6.67 19.31 -1.52
C SER A 65 -7.66 20.29 -2.17
N VAL A 66 -8.35 19.87 -3.22
CA VAL A 66 -9.36 20.70 -3.90
C VAL A 66 -10.48 21.11 -2.92
N LEU A 67 -11.01 20.15 -2.16
CA LEU A 67 -12.09 20.42 -1.18
C LEU A 67 -11.64 21.35 -0.05
N ILE A 68 -10.39 21.17 0.43
CA ILE A 68 -9.80 22.04 1.45
C ILE A 68 -9.61 23.46 0.90
N ASP A 69 -9.14 23.60 -0.34
CA ASP A 69 -8.88 24.89 -0.95
C ASP A 69 -10.17 25.64 -1.32
N GLU A 70 -11.22 24.92 -1.73
CA GLU A 70 -12.56 25.47 -1.88
C GLU A 70 -13.10 26.01 -0.55
N TRP A 71 -12.96 25.23 0.54
CA TRP A 71 -13.37 25.68 1.85
C TRP A 71 -12.59 26.93 2.30
N LYS A 72 -11.27 26.96 2.11
CA LYS A 72 -10.43 28.13 2.44
C LYS A 72 -10.84 29.41 1.70
N ARG A 73 -11.39 29.28 0.48
CA ARG A 73 -11.86 30.41 -0.34
C ARG A 73 -13.33 30.76 -0.10
N SER A 74 -14.04 29.97 0.69
CA SER A 74 -15.46 30.19 1.01
C SER A 74 -15.64 31.16 2.19
N ASP A 75 -16.89 31.58 2.39
CA ASP A 75 -17.35 32.32 3.57
C ASP A 75 -17.53 31.43 4.83
N GLN A 76 -17.30 30.13 4.72
CA GLN A 76 -17.43 29.18 5.83
C GLN A 76 -16.22 29.17 6.78
N VAL A 77 -15.12 29.85 6.42
CA VAL A 77 -13.96 29.97 7.30
C VAL A 77 -14.29 30.94 8.42
N THR A 78 -14.22 30.46 9.66
CA THR A 78 -14.36 31.30 10.84
C THR A 78 -12.99 31.68 11.37
N TYR A 79 -12.90 32.82 12.05
CA TYR A 79 -11.62 33.37 12.52
C TYR A 79 -11.59 33.47 14.05
N THR A 80 -10.40 33.36 14.61
CA THR A 80 -10.14 33.68 16.02
C THR A 80 -10.15 35.19 16.23
N ARG A 81 -10.22 35.64 17.49
CA ARG A 81 -10.11 37.08 17.81
C ARG A 81 -8.83 37.72 17.26
N GLY A 82 -7.74 36.94 17.14
CA GLY A 82 -6.47 37.39 16.58
C GLY A 82 -6.38 37.31 15.05
N GLY A 83 -7.47 37.02 14.34
CA GLY A 83 -7.49 36.98 12.87
C GLY A 83 -6.97 35.69 12.24
N ASN A 84 -6.61 34.67 13.02
CA ASN A 84 -6.20 33.36 12.48
C ASN A 84 -7.43 32.51 12.08
N PRO A 85 -7.40 31.82 10.93
CA PRO A 85 -8.44 30.85 10.55
C PRO A 85 -8.61 29.77 11.62
N ARG A 86 -9.86 29.41 11.93
CA ARG A 86 -10.19 28.27 12.79
C ARG A 86 -10.25 27.00 11.96
N SER A 87 -9.89 25.88 12.58
CA SER A 87 -10.00 24.57 11.95
C SER A 87 -11.45 24.25 11.55
N PRO A 88 -11.67 23.56 10.43
CA PRO A 88 -12.99 23.05 10.06
C PRO A 88 -13.48 22.05 11.12
N THR A 89 -14.81 21.89 11.20
CA THR A 89 -15.39 20.91 12.13
C THR A 89 -15.07 19.47 11.71
N ILE A 90 -15.07 18.53 12.65
CA ILE A 90 -14.89 17.10 12.35
C ILE A 90 -15.91 16.63 11.30
N LYS A 91 -17.17 17.09 11.39
CA LYS A 91 -18.23 16.76 10.43
C LYS A 91 -17.86 17.21 9.01
N THR A 92 -17.30 18.42 8.89
CA THR A 92 -16.83 18.97 7.61
C THR A 92 -15.66 18.16 7.05
N VAL A 93 -14.66 17.83 7.88
CA VAL A 93 -13.51 17.02 7.44
C VAL A 93 -13.95 15.60 7.03
N ALA A 94 -14.86 14.99 7.77
CA ALA A 94 -15.40 13.66 7.46
C ALA A 94 -16.18 13.67 6.14
N SER A 95 -16.96 14.71 5.85
CA SER A 95 -17.67 14.83 4.57
C SER A 95 -16.70 15.00 3.40
N TRP A 96 -15.60 15.73 3.59
CA TRP A 96 -14.54 15.82 2.58
C TRP A 96 -13.88 14.48 2.33
N GLY A 97 -13.51 13.74 3.39
CA GLY A 97 -12.94 12.40 3.27
C GLY A 97 -13.83 11.47 2.47
N ALA A 98 -15.13 11.43 2.79
CA ALA A 98 -16.10 10.62 2.06
C ALA A 98 -16.26 11.08 0.59
N SER A 99 -16.25 12.39 0.33
CA SER A 99 -16.35 12.94 -1.02
C SER A 99 -15.10 12.63 -1.85
N ALA A 100 -13.91 12.81 -1.29
CA ALA A 100 -12.65 12.53 -1.95
C ALA A 100 -12.53 11.05 -2.32
N TRP A 101 -12.90 10.14 -1.41
CA TRP A 101 -12.92 8.70 -1.71
C TRP A 101 -13.85 8.34 -2.87
N ARG A 102 -15.06 8.92 -2.93
CA ARG A 102 -15.98 8.71 -4.06
C ARG A 102 -15.47 9.24 -5.39
N GLN A 103 -14.53 10.18 -5.36
CA GLN A 103 -13.94 10.79 -6.55
C GLN A 103 -12.62 10.14 -6.98
N VAL A 104 -12.08 9.20 -6.19
CA VAL A 104 -10.92 8.40 -6.62
C VAL A 104 -11.39 7.48 -7.75
N PRO A 105 -10.80 7.58 -8.95
CA PRO A 105 -11.22 6.75 -10.07
C PRO A 105 -10.89 5.27 -9.85
N ASP A 106 -11.81 4.37 -10.25
CA ASP A 106 -11.59 2.92 -10.21
C ASP A 106 -10.35 2.49 -11.00
N ASP A 107 -10.03 3.19 -12.09
CA ASP A 107 -8.84 2.87 -12.89
C ASP A 107 -7.55 3.17 -12.12
N VAL A 108 -7.52 4.18 -11.25
CA VAL A 108 -6.38 4.44 -10.36
C VAL A 108 -6.21 3.29 -9.38
N VAL A 109 -7.29 2.77 -8.81
CA VAL A 109 -7.25 1.62 -7.91
C VAL A 109 -6.71 0.39 -8.65
N LYS A 110 -7.29 0.04 -9.80
CA LYS A 110 -6.86 -1.12 -10.61
C LYS A 110 -5.40 -1.01 -11.03
N LYS A 111 -4.97 0.15 -11.55
CA LYS A 111 -3.56 0.38 -11.94
C LYS A 111 -2.61 0.31 -10.76
N SER A 112 -2.99 0.85 -9.60
CA SER A 112 -2.15 0.82 -8.40
C SER A 112 -1.99 -0.60 -7.87
N VAL A 113 -3.06 -1.38 -7.83
CA VAL A 113 -3.01 -2.81 -7.48
C VAL A 113 -2.13 -3.56 -8.49
N GLY A 114 -2.36 -3.38 -9.79
CA GLY A 114 -1.53 -4.00 -10.83
C GLY A 114 -0.03 -3.77 -10.62
N LYS A 115 0.36 -2.51 -10.41
CA LYS A 115 1.77 -2.14 -10.18
C LYS A 115 2.40 -2.79 -8.94
N CYS A 116 1.61 -3.30 -8.00
CA CYS A 116 2.08 -3.97 -6.78
C CYS A 116 2.23 -5.49 -6.92
N GLY A 117 2.46 -6.01 -8.13
CA GLY A 117 2.70 -7.45 -8.34
C GLY A 117 1.56 -8.21 -9.02
N PHE A 118 0.58 -7.50 -9.58
CA PHE A 118 -0.64 -8.09 -10.13
C PHE A 118 -0.83 -7.81 -11.63
N LEU A 119 0.17 -7.24 -12.31
CA LEU A 119 0.22 -7.18 -13.78
C LEU A 119 0.86 -8.44 -14.34
N ASP A 120 0.52 -8.77 -15.59
CA ASP A 120 1.02 -9.96 -16.28
C ASP A 120 2.55 -9.92 -16.49
N ASP A 121 3.09 -8.74 -16.81
CA ASP A 121 4.52 -8.52 -16.97
C ASP A 121 5.16 -8.05 -15.66
N PRO A 122 6.06 -8.82 -15.03
CA PRO A 122 6.80 -8.39 -13.86
C PRO A 122 7.63 -7.13 -14.09
N CYS A 123 8.07 -6.85 -15.31
CA CYS A 123 8.78 -5.60 -15.64
C CYS A 123 7.91 -4.36 -15.44
N ASP A 124 6.58 -4.51 -15.43
CA ASP A 124 5.64 -3.41 -15.20
C ASP A 124 5.36 -3.11 -13.74
N TRP A 125 5.84 -3.94 -12.82
CA TRP A 125 5.67 -3.73 -11.39
C TRP A 125 6.54 -2.56 -10.90
N HIS A 126 6.09 -1.89 -9.84
CA HIS A 126 6.74 -0.67 -9.36
C HIS A 126 8.16 -0.95 -8.85
N ILE A 127 8.33 -2.04 -8.07
CA ILE A 127 9.63 -2.46 -7.54
C ILE A 127 10.63 -2.83 -8.64
N SER A 128 10.16 -3.43 -9.73
CA SER A 128 10.99 -3.81 -10.88
C SER A 128 11.64 -2.61 -11.56
N LYS A 129 11.08 -1.41 -11.41
CA LYS A 129 11.57 -0.16 -12.03
C LYS A 129 12.44 0.65 -11.07
N HIS A 130 12.66 0.18 -9.84
CA HIS A 130 13.48 0.84 -8.84
C HIS A 130 14.96 0.82 -9.24
N ASP A 131 15.68 1.92 -9.00
CA ASP A 131 17.10 2.08 -9.32
C ASP A 131 18.02 1.17 -8.48
N VAL A 132 17.80 1.13 -7.16
CA VAL A 132 18.51 0.25 -6.22
C VAL A 132 18.00 -1.19 -6.27
N TYR A 133 16.70 -1.41 -6.02
CA TYR A 133 16.15 -2.76 -5.83
C TYR A 133 15.75 -3.48 -7.13
N GLY A 134 15.50 -2.74 -8.21
CA GLY A 134 14.85 -3.31 -9.40
C GLY A 134 15.68 -4.37 -10.10
N ALA A 135 17.00 -4.17 -10.22
CA ALA A 135 17.89 -5.17 -10.81
C ALA A 135 17.94 -6.46 -9.98
N LYS A 136 18.14 -6.33 -8.66
CA LYS A 136 18.16 -7.48 -7.74
C LYS A 136 16.82 -8.23 -7.75
N PHE A 137 15.72 -7.49 -7.72
CA PHE A 137 14.37 -8.04 -7.80
C PHE A 137 14.15 -8.86 -9.07
N ARG A 138 14.47 -8.31 -10.25
CA ARG A 138 14.28 -9.00 -11.53
C ARG A 138 15.09 -10.30 -11.59
N THR A 139 16.37 -10.27 -11.20
CA THR A 139 17.21 -11.47 -11.15
C THR A 139 16.64 -12.52 -10.22
N ALA A 140 16.26 -12.14 -9.00
CA ALA A 140 15.67 -13.08 -8.04
C ALA A 140 14.33 -13.66 -8.54
N TRP A 141 13.49 -12.83 -9.16
CA TRP A 141 12.20 -13.25 -9.71
C TRP A 141 12.35 -14.27 -10.85
N GLU A 142 13.29 -14.05 -11.77
CA GLU A 142 13.60 -14.98 -12.87
C GLU A 142 14.15 -16.31 -12.37
N LEU A 143 15.09 -16.28 -11.42
CA LEU A 143 15.66 -17.49 -10.81
C LEU A 143 14.57 -18.34 -10.13
N ASN A 144 13.63 -17.69 -9.45
CA ASN A 144 12.55 -18.36 -8.74
C ASN A 144 11.44 -18.87 -9.68
N GLY A 145 11.29 -18.27 -10.87
CA GLY A 145 10.34 -18.72 -11.90
C GLY A 145 10.72 -20.05 -12.57
N ASN A 146 12.01 -20.40 -12.56
CA ASN A 146 12.53 -21.67 -13.08
C ASN A 146 12.54 -22.81 -12.04
N ALA A 147 12.28 -22.51 -10.76
CA ALA A 147 12.11 -23.52 -9.72
C ALA A 147 10.64 -23.99 -9.71
N THR A 148 10.41 -25.28 -10.00
CA THR A 148 9.10 -25.93 -9.91
C THR A 148 8.41 -25.61 -8.58
N VAL A 149 7.21 -25.03 -8.67
CA VAL A 149 6.40 -24.58 -7.53
C VAL A 149 5.91 -25.79 -6.74
N ASN A 150 6.54 -26.05 -5.60
CA ASN A 150 5.97 -26.78 -4.48
C ASN A 150 6.69 -26.35 -3.20
N SER A 151 6.19 -25.30 -2.55
CA SER A 151 6.25 -25.18 -1.09
C SER A 151 5.35 -24.03 -0.64
N GLU A 152 4.49 -24.32 0.33
CA GLU A 152 4.10 -23.30 1.30
C GLU A 152 5.42 -22.76 1.87
N LEU A 153 5.75 -21.51 1.55
CA LEU A 153 6.94 -20.87 2.09
C LEU A 153 6.74 -20.74 3.59
N ASP A 154 7.55 -21.46 4.36
CA ASP A 154 7.60 -21.34 5.80
C ASP A 154 8.11 -19.96 6.22
N GLU A 155 7.81 -19.61 7.48
CA GLU A 155 8.14 -18.32 8.08
C GLU A 155 9.65 -18.05 8.07
N ASP A 156 10.47 -19.10 8.10
CA ASP A 156 11.94 -19.03 8.06
C ASP A 156 12.47 -18.63 6.68
N THR A 157 11.91 -19.17 5.59
CA THR A 157 12.27 -18.75 4.22
C THR A 157 11.88 -17.30 3.95
N CYS A 158 10.79 -16.82 4.56
CA CYS A 158 10.43 -15.41 4.51
C CYS A 158 11.44 -14.54 5.28
N ASN A 159 11.91 -14.99 6.44
CA ASN A 159 12.92 -14.29 7.23
C ASN A 159 14.26 -14.20 6.50
N GLU A 160 14.74 -15.28 5.87
CA GLU A 160 15.98 -15.24 5.07
C GLU A 160 15.90 -14.26 3.90
N LEU A 161 14.73 -14.14 3.25
CA LEU A 161 14.53 -13.15 2.19
C LEU A 161 14.47 -11.71 2.74
N LEU A 162 13.94 -11.52 3.95
CA LEU A 162 13.93 -10.22 4.63
C LEU A 162 15.34 -9.80 5.02
N ASP A 163 16.12 -10.74 5.57
CA ASP A 163 17.53 -10.51 5.92
C ASP A 163 18.36 -10.16 4.68
N ALA A 164 18.09 -10.80 3.53
CA ALA A 164 18.75 -10.48 2.27
C ALA A 164 18.43 -9.07 1.74
N PHE A 165 17.29 -8.48 2.11
CA PHE A 165 16.95 -7.09 1.80
C PHE A 165 17.54 -6.11 2.83
N ASP A 166 17.62 -6.50 4.10
CA ASP A 166 18.19 -5.71 5.19
C ASP A 166 19.74 -5.62 5.16
N GLU A 167 20.43 -6.56 4.52
CA GLU A 167 21.91 -6.53 4.38
C GLU A 167 22.43 -5.52 3.33
N VAL A 168 21.57 -4.79 2.62
CA VAL A 168 21.99 -3.77 1.67
C VAL A 168 22.22 -2.44 2.39
N TRP A 169 23.36 -2.33 3.08
CA TRP A 169 23.84 -1.06 3.62
C TRP A 169 24.13 -0.09 2.47
N ILE A 170 23.47 1.07 2.50
CA ILE A 170 23.85 2.24 1.70
C ILE A 170 25.06 2.85 2.41
N GLU A 171 26.26 2.69 1.85
CA GLU A 171 27.40 3.52 2.24
C GLU A 171 27.14 4.96 1.75
N GLU A 172 27.28 5.93 2.66
CA GLU A 172 27.07 7.37 2.43
C GLU A 172 27.98 7.98 1.35
#